data_AF-A0A151IRJ2-F1
#
_entry.id   AF-A0A151IRJ2-F1
#
_cell.length_a   1.000
_cell.length_b   1.000
_cell.length_c   1.000
_cell.angle_alpha   90.00
_cell.angle_beta   90.00
_cell.angle_gamma   90.00
#
_symmetry.space_group_name_H-M   'P 1'
#
loop_
_entity.id
_entity.type
_entity.pdbx_description
1 polymer ?
#
loop_
_entity_poly.entity_id
_entity_poly.type
_entity_poly.pdbx_seq_one_letter_code
_entity_poly.pdbx_strand_id
1 'polypeptide(L)'
;MPGITDQFSNQVRLSFSVKNPSFEFIFRLGNQLGPIMKGKPRGSLLRLLILVLTTVDQMIVVLTAHHSGHYHRVSRRIHLPRAMEATKKFLCREPQSRAYNLRDLVHSMQPSESVNQPVYIVVKKCDSHSGCCVSPDLSCAPVSSSIYHEDIEVEVWSLLTNSTRRVWIRIEQHGRCSCEISSASERLREDTRPPSIQIL
;
A
#
# COMPACT_ATOMS: atom_id res chain seq x y z
N MET A 1 -4.62 4.27 46.23
CA MET A 1 -3.37 4.78 45.60
C MET A 1 -2.27 3.77 45.85
N PRO A 2 -1.29 3.58 44.96
CA PRO A 2 -1.26 3.43 43.49
C PRO A 2 -1.16 1.90 43.14
N GLY A 3 -1.14 1.35 41.93
CA GLY A 3 -0.69 1.73 40.59
C GLY A 3 0.15 0.55 40.03
N ILE A 4 0.40 0.53 38.70
CA ILE A 4 1.29 -0.39 37.92
C ILE A 4 0.53 -1.54 37.24
N THR A 5 -0.04 -1.35 36.03
CA THR A 5 0.57 -1.53 34.68
C THR A 5 1.08 -2.94 34.39
N ASP A 6 0.38 -3.67 33.51
CA ASP A 6 0.98 -4.72 32.68
C ASP A 6 0.60 -4.48 31.21
N GLN A 7 1.65 -4.27 30.41
CA GLN A 7 1.61 -3.98 28.98
C GLN A 7 1.71 -5.28 28.17
N PHE A 8 0.88 -5.32 27.13
CA PHE A 8 1.08 -5.95 25.81
C PHE A 8 2.42 -6.64 25.53
N SER A 9 2.36 -7.84 24.95
CA SER A 9 2.74 -8.09 23.53
C SER A 9 3.02 -9.58 23.31
N ASN A 10 2.08 -10.31 22.70
CA ASN A 10 2.36 -11.63 22.13
C ASN A 10 2.54 -11.48 20.61
N GLN A 11 3.76 -11.76 20.19
CA GLN A 11 4.31 -11.60 18.85
C GLN A 11 3.74 -12.67 17.91
N VAL A 12 2.98 -12.24 16.90
CA VAL A 12 2.64 -13.08 15.74
C VAL A 12 3.85 -13.15 14.82
N ARG A 13 4.29 -14.38 14.53
CA ARG A 13 5.41 -14.72 13.66
C ARG A 13 4.96 -14.58 12.20
N LEU A 14 5.35 -13.49 11.52
CA LEU A 14 5.22 -13.34 10.08
C LEU A 14 6.48 -13.88 9.40
N SER A 15 6.34 -15.02 8.73
CA SER A 15 7.38 -15.60 7.87
C SER A 15 7.31 -14.96 6.49
N PHE A 16 8.16 -13.99 6.19
CA PHE A 16 8.37 -13.52 4.81
C PHE A 16 9.54 -14.29 4.19
N SER A 17 9.25 -15.08 3.15
CA SER A 17 10.26 -15.67 2.29
C SER A 17 10.66 -14.65 1.22
N VAL A 18 11.71 -13.89 1.48
CA VAL A 18 12.38 -13.09 0.45
C VAL A 18 13.47 -13.96 -0.16
N LYS A 19 13.22 -14.45 -1.39
CA LYS A 19 14.27 -15.06 -2.23
C LYS A 19 15.28 -13.99 -2.58
N ASN A 20 16.37 -13.92 -1.82
CA ASN A 20 17.51 -13.05 -2.11
C ASN A 20 18.70 -13.95 -2.52
N PRO A 21 19.21 -13.86 -3.77
CA PRO A 21 20.24 -14.77 -4.28
C PRO A 21 21.62 -14.57 -3.64
N SER A 22 21.79 -13.61 -2.73
CA SER A 22 23.05 -13.36 -2.04
C SER A 22 23.30 -14.26 -0.82
N PHE A 23 22.32 -15.06 -0.38
CA PHE A 23 22.44 -15.91 0.82
C PHE A 23 23.10 -17.26 0.59
N GLU A 24 23.22 -17.74 -0.66
CA GLU A 24 23.85 -19.03 -0.98
C GLU A 24 25.38 -19.01 -0.85
N PHE A 25 26.01 -17.84 -0.88
CA PHE A 25 27.47 -17.75 -0.87
C PHE A 25 28.08 -17.88 0.53
N ILE A 26 27.31 -17.54 1.58
CA ILE A 26 27.80 -17.59 2.97
C ILE A 26 27.74 -19.01 3.55
N PHE A 27 26.82 -19.86 3.07
CA PHE A 27 26.72 -21.24 3.55
C PHE A 27 27.79 -22.20 2.99
N ARG A 28 28.55 -21.80 1.96
CA ARG A 28 29.56 -22.67 1.32
C ARG A 28 30.98 -22.57 1.89
N LEU A 29 31.26 -21.68 2.82
CA LEU A 29 32.59 -21.51 3.42
C LEU A 29 32.78 -22.19 4.79
N GLY A 30 31.73 -22.82 5.34
CA GLY A 30 31.78 -23.44 6.68
C GLY A 30 32.26 -24.89 6.76
N ASN A 31 32.51 -25.58 5.63
CA ASN A 31 32.72 -27.03 5.61
C ASN A 31 34.13 -27.48 5.19
N GLN A 32 35.16 -26.65 5.42
CA GLN A 32 36.54 -27.12 5.42
C GLN A 32 37.32 -26.46 6.55
N LEU A 33 37.40 -27.14 7.68
CA LEU A 33 38.58 -27.19 8.55
C LEU A 33 38.34 -28.25 9.63
N GLY A 34 39.10 -29.34 9.51
CA GLY A 34 39.09 -30.46 10.44
C GLY A 34 39.64 -30.09 11.83
N PRO A 35 39.62 -31.05 12.77
CA PRO A 35 39.79 -30.80 14.19
C PRO A 35 41.27 -30.71 14.59
N ILE A 36 41.52 -30.02 15.72
CA ILE A 36 42.63 -30.14 16.68
C ILE A 36 43.20 -28.75 17.05
N MET A 37 42.77 -28.21 18.19
CA MET A 37 43.60 -28.00 19.40
C MET A 37 42.74 -27.36 20.49
N LYS A 38 42.65 -28.05 21.63
CA LYS A 38 42.05 -27.57 22.88
C LYS A 38 42.88 -26.40 23.43
N GLY A 39 42.48 -25.18 23.14
CA GLY A 39 42.97 -23.97 23.80
C GLY A 39 41.78 -23.14 24.25
N LYS A 40 41.50 -23.13 25.56
CA LYS A 40 40.42 -22.34 26.17
C LYS A 40 40.71 -20.85 25.91
N PRO A 41 39.99 -20.13 25.04
CA PRO A 41 40.25 -18.72 24.83
C PRO A 41 39.77 -17.98 26.10
N ARG A 42 40.72 -17.32 26.78
CA ARG A 42 40.42 -16.46 27.93
C ARG A 42 39.34 -15.47 27.51
N GLY A 43 38.24 -15.40 28.26
CA GLY A 43 37.00 -14.68 27.92
C GLY A 43 37.14 -13.18 27.57
N SER A 44 38.34 -12.61 27.72
CA SER A 44 38.71 -11.27 27.25
C SER A 44 38.79 -11.18 25.71
N LEU A 45 39.36 -12.17 25.02
CA LEU A 45 39.52 -12.16 23.56
C LEU A 45 38.17 -12.33 22.82
N LEU A 46 37.29 -13.16 23.38
CA LEU A 46 35.95 -13.37 22.81
C LEU A 46 35.09 -12.10 22.94
N ARG A 47 35.20 -11.38 24.07
CA ARG A 47 34.53 -10.09 24.27
C ARG A 47 35.07 -9.01 23.32
N LEU A 48 36.38 -9.00 23.07
CA LEU A 48 36.99 -8.07 22.11
C LEU A 48 36.46 -8.32 20.68
N LEU A 49 36.39 -9.59 20.25
CA LEU A 49 35.87 -9.96 18.93
C LEU A 49 34.40 -9.56 18.74
N ILE A 50 33.56 -9.77 19.76
CA ILE A 50 32.14 -9.36 19.72
C ILE A 50 32.04 -7.83 19.62
N LEU A 51 32.83 -7.08 20.39
CA LEU A 51 32.85 -5.61 20.34
C LEU A 51 33.27 -5.10 18.95
N VAL A 52 34.33 -5.67 18.36
CA VAL A 52 34.79 -5.28 17.02
C VAL A 52 33.76 -5.60 15.94
N LEU A 53 33.09 -6.76 16.01
CA LEU A 53 32.04 -7.10 15.05
C LEU A 53 30.82 -6.17 15.17
N THR A 54 30.43 -5.79 16.38
CA THR A 54 29.30 -4.88 16.58
C THR A 54 29.57 -3.44 16.12
N THR A 55 30.81 -2.95 16.24
CA THR A 55 31.14 -1.58 15.79
C THR A 55 31.23 -1.48 14.27
N VAL A 56 31.67 -2.54 13.58
CA VAL A 56 31.66 -2.61 12.10
C VAL A 56 30.22 -2.67 11.56
N ASP A 57 29.34 -3.44 12.20
CA ASP A 57 27.93 -3.54 11.79
C ASP A 57 27.18 -2.21 11.96
N GLN A 58 27.46 -1.48 13.05
CA GLN A 58 26.93 -0.13 13.24
C GLN A 58 27.46 0.88 12.21
N MET A 59 28.72 0.74 11.76
CA MET A 59 29.27 1.63 10.73
C MET A 59 28.63 1.39 9.36
N ILE A 60 28.28 0.14 9.02
CA ILE A 60 27.59 -0.20 7.75
C ILE A 60 26.13 0.30 7.78
N VAL A 61 25.45 0.23 8.92
CA VAL A 61 24.09 0.79 9.07
C VAL A 61 24.11 2.33 9.02
N VAL A 62 25.12 2.98 9.59
CA VAL A 62 25.23 4.45 9.55
C VAL A 62 25.63 4.95 8.15
N LEU A 63 26.50 4.25 7.42
CA LEU A 63 26.87 4.62 6.04
C LEU A 63 25.74 4.38 5.01
N THR A 64 24.84 3.42 5.25
CA THR A 64 23.68 3.18 4.38
C THR A 64 22.47 4.06 4.72
N ALA A 65 22.41 4.64 5.93
CA ALA A 65 21.34 5.53 6.37
C ALA A 65 21.51 7.01 5.95
N HIS A 66 22.67 7.41 5.40
CA HIS A 66 22.97 8.81 5.02
C HIS A 66 22.79 9.13 3.52
N HIS A 67 21.91 8.42 2.82
CA HIS A 67 21.36 8.90 1.55
C HIS A 67 20.04 9.66 1.75
N SER A 68 19.99 10.53 2.76
CA SER A 68 19.10 11.69 2.74
C SER A 68 19.60 12.66 1.68
N GLY A 69 19.37 12.29 0.42
CA GLY A 69 19.52 13.16 -0.73
C GLY A 69 18.63 14.37 -0.52
N HIS A 70 19.23 15.46 -0.05
CA HIS A 70 18.67 16.80 -0.18
C HIS A 70 18.60 17.12 -1.68
N TYR A 71 17.61 16.55 -2.36
CA TYR A 71 17.13 17.09 -3.61
C TYR A 71 16.65 18.50 -3.28
N HIS A 72 17.48 19.50 -3.59
CA HIS A 72 16.99 20.84 -3.80
C HIS A 72 15.88 20.71 -4.85
N ARG A 73 14.63 20.68 -4.39
CA ARG A 73 13.44 20.71 -5.23
C ARG A 73 13.40 22.11 -5.82
N VAL A 74 14.18 22.31 -6.89
CA VAL A 74 14.16 23.54 -7.67
C VAL A 74 12.70 23.74 -8.08
N SER A 75 12.11 24.84 -7.61
CA SER A 75 10.74 25.20 -7.94
C SER A 75 10.67 25.45 -9.46
N ARG A 76 10.28 24.41 -10.22
CA ARG A 76 10.07 24.51 -11.66
C ARG A 76 8.74 25.20 -11.90
N ARG A 77 8.79 26.51 -12.09
CA ARG A 77 7.63 27.28 -12.57
C ARG A 77 7.34 26.87 -14.02
N ILE A 78 6.07 26.65 -14.33
CA ILE A 78 5.61 26.43 -15.70
C ILE A 78 4.85 27.67 -16.17
N HIS A 79 5.09 28.10 -17.40
CA HIS A 79 4.34 29.20 -18.00
C HIS A 79 2.94 28.74 -18.41
N LEU A 80 1.98 29.68 -18.43
CA LEU A 80 0.58 29.40 -18.77
C LEU A 80 0.40 28.59 -20.08
N PRO A 81 1.06 28.93 -21.21
CA PRO A 81 0.90 28.15 -22.45
C PRO A 81 1.31 26.68 -22.27
N ARG A 82 2.35 26.42 -21.49
CA ARG A 82 2.80 25.06 -21.18
C ARG A 82 1.82 24.33 -20.27
N ALA A 83 1.22 25.01 -19.30
CA ALA A 83 0.19 24.45 -18.45
C ALA A 83 -1.07 24.09 -19.27
N MET A 84 -1.50 24.97 -20.17
CA MET A 84 -2.62 24.72 -21.08
C MET A 84 -2.36 23.56 -22.04
N GLU A 85 -1.12 23.42 -22.53
CA GLU A 85 -0.75 22.29 -23.39
C GLU A 85 -0.81 20.95 -22.63
N ALA A 86 -0.45 20.95 -21.34
CA ALA A 86 -0.58 19.76 -20.50
C ALA A 86 -2.04 19.38 -20.27
N THR A 87 -2.94 20.35 -20.01
CA THR A 87 -4.38 20.05 -19.81
C THR A 87 -5.03 19.54 -21.10
N LYS A 88 -4.65 20.07 -22.26
CA LYS A 88 -5.13 19.57 -23.57
C LYS A 88 -4.73 18.13 -23.86
N LYS A 89 -3.62 17.65 -23.29
CA LYS A 89 -3.14 16.27 -23.45
C LYS A 89 -3.80 15.28 -22.49
N PHE A 90 -4.41 15.77 -21.43
CA PHE A 90 -5.02 14.96 -20.39
C PHE A 90 -6.53 15.21 -20.37
N LEU A 91 -7.25 14.78 -21.41
CA LEU A 91 -8.69 15.03 -21.54
C LEU A 91 -9.51 13.95 -20.84
N CYS A 92 -10.64 14.35 -20.24
CA CYS A 92 -11.64 13.43 -19.71
C CYS A 92 -12.23 12.57 -20.84
N ARG A 93 -11.90 11.27 -20.85
CA ARG A 93 -12.38 10.30 -21.87
C ARG A 93 -12.56 8.91 -21.29
N GLU A 94 -11.51 8.42 -20.65
CA GLU A 94 -11.44 7.05 -20.14
C GLU A 94 -11.38 7.03 -18.62
N PRO A 95 -12.03 6.04 -17.99
CA PRO A 95 -11.97 5.86 -16.54
C PRO A 95 -10.56 5.42 -16.14
N GLN A 96 -10.08 5.98 -15.03
CA GLN A 96 -8.78 5.61 -14.48
C GLN A 96 -8.93 4.57 -13.38
N SER A 97 -7.91 3.73 -13.22
CA SER A 97 -7.87 2.74 -12.14
C SER A 97 -7.68 3.42 -10.79
N ARG A 98 -8.47 3.03 -9.80
CA ARG A 98 -8.37 3.46 -8.41
C ARG A 98 -8.32 2.23 -7.52
N ALA A 99 -7.39 2.24 -6.58
CA ALA A 99 -7.29 1.21 -5.56
C ALA A 99 -8.12 1.65 -4.34
N TYR A 100 -8.95 0.75 -3.83
CA TYR A 100 -9.70 0.96 -2.61
C TYR A 100 -9.41 -0.17 -1.64
N ASN A 101 -9.21 0.18 -0.36
CA ASN A 101 -9.11 -0.80 0.69
C ASN A 101 -10.50 -1.39 0.92
N LEU A 102 -10.62 -2.71 0.82
CA LEU A 102 -11.92 -3.36 0.86
C LEU A 102 -12.59 -3.24 2.24
N ARG A 103 -11.81 -3.08 3.31
CA ARG A 103 -12.35 -2.81 4.66
C ARG A 103 -13.03 -1.45 4.78
N ASP A 104 -12.53 -0.46 4.05
CA ASP A 104 -13.09 0.90 4.04
C ASP A 104 -14.33 1.01 3.15
N LEU A 105 -14.64 -0.06 2.41
CA LEU A 105 -15.73 -0.10 1.46
C LEU A 105 -16.93 -0.89 1.97
N VAL A 106 -16.69 -2.02 2.65
CA VAL A 106 -17.77 -2.89 3.12
C VAL A 106 -18.17 -2.54 4.55
N HIS A 107 -18.84 -1.40 4.71
CA HIS A 107 -19.38 -0.96 6.00
C HIS A 107 -20.67 -1.68 6.41
N SER A 108 -21.32 -2.37 5.46
CA SER A 108 -22.59 -3.08 5.69
C SER A 108 -22.43 -4.51 6.23
N MET A 109 -21.20 -4.99 6.42
CA MET A 109 -20.96 -6.29 7.05
C MET A 109 -21.37 -6.29 8.52
N GLN A 110 -21.67 -7.48 9.05
CA GLN A 110 -21.95 -7.64 10.47
C GLN A 110 -20.72 -7.19 11.30
N PRO A 111 -20.88 -6.58 12.48
CA PRO A 111 -19.75 -6.10 13.29
C PRO A 111 -18.74 -7.17 13.70
N SER A 112 -19.18 -8.44 13.73
CA SER A 112 -18.35 -9.61 14.02
C SER A 112 -17.62 -10.16 12.80
N GLU A 113 -17.91 -9.64 11.61
CA GLU A 113 -17.32 -10.04 10.35
C GLU A 113 -16.37 -8.97 9.84
N SER A 114 -15.28 -9.40 9.20
CA SER A 114 -14.31 -8.49 8.59
C SER A 114 -13.76 -9.08 7.32
N VAL A 115 -13.58 -8.24 6.31
CA VAL A 115 -12.92 -8.66 5.07
C VAL A 115 -11.45 -8.96 5.36
N ASN A 116 -11.04 -10.17 4.97
CA ASN A 116 -9.67 -10.63 5.06
C ASN A 116 -8.94 -10.52 3.71
N GLN A 117 -9.54 -11.02 2.62
CA GLN A 117 -8.92 -11.01 1.30
C GLN A 117 -9.92 -10.73 0.17
N PRO A 118 -9.53 -10.04 -0.91
CA PRO A 118 -8.29 -9.28 -1.03
C PRO A 118 -8.31 -8.02 -0.14
N VAL A 119 -7.15 -7.49 0.23
CA VAL A 119 -7.07 -6.26 1.06
C VAL A 119 -7.48 -5.03 0.24
N TYR A 120 -7.14 -5.02 -1.05
CA TYR A 120 -7.49 -3.96 -1.98
C TYR A 120 -8.21 -4.52 -3.19
N ILE A 121 -9.12 -3.71 -3.73
CA ILE A 121 -9.71 -3.92 -5.03
C ILE A 121 -9.32 -2.77 -5.96
N VAL A 122 -9.36 -3.02 -7.27
CA VAL A 122 -9.11 -2.01 -8.29
C VAL A 122 -10.39 -1.79 -9.07
N VAL A 123 -10.85 -0.54 -9.12
CA VAL A 123 -12.05 -0.14 -9.86
C VAL A 123 -11.70 0.91 -10.91
N LYS A 124 -12.48 0.94 -11.98
CA LYS A 124 -12.47 1.97 -13.02
C LYS A 124 -13.40 3.09 -12.60
N LYS A 125 -12.84 4.27 -12.31
CA LYS A 125 -13.59 5.45 -11.86
C LYS A 125 -13.34 6.63 -12.79
N CYS A 126 -14.35 7.50 -12.89
CA CYS A 126 -14.31 8.80 -13.52
C CYS A 126 -14.39 9.83 -12.39
N ASP A 127 -13.40 10.70 -12.32
CA ASP A 127 -13.20 11.72 -11.28
C ASP A 127 -12.28 12.83 -11.84
N SER A 128 -11.98 13.85 -11.05
CA SER A 128 -11.04 14.93 -11.45
C SER A 128 -9.64 14.42 -11.81
N HIS A 129 -9.28 13.24 -11.34
CA HIS A 129 -8.02 12.55 -11.63
C HIS A 129 -8.08 11.70 -12.92
N SER A 130 -9.21 11.69 -13.62
CA SER A 130 -9.41 10.93 -14.87
C SER A 130 -9.19 11.78 -16.13
N GLY A 131 -9.26 13.11 -16.00
CA GLY A 131 -8.97 14.02 -17.09
C GLY A 131 -9.48 15.44 -16.84
N CYS A 132 -8.97 16.38 -17.62
CA CYS A 132 -9.36 17.77 -17.64
C CYS A 132 -10.57 18.00 -18.56
N CYS A 133 -11.39 18.98 -18.18
CA CYS A 133 -12.45 19.56 -18.99
C CYS A 133 -12.07 20.95 -19.49
N VAL A 134 -12.74 21.42 -20.54
CA VAL A 134 -12.42 22.70 -21.21
C VAL A 134 -12.90 23.94 -20.44
N SER A 135 -13.83 23.77 -19.50
CA SER A 135 -14.43 24.84 -18.71
C SER A 135 -14.31 24.53 -17.20
N PRO A 136 -14.10 25.54 -16.35
CA PRO A 136 -14.05 25.37 -14.90
C PRO A 136 -15.39 24.95 -14.26
N ASP A 137 -16.50 25.13 -14.98
CA ASP A 137 -17.86 24.72 -14.55
C ASP A 137 -18.17 23.27 -14.89
N LEU A 138 -17.25 22.58 -15.57
CA LEU A 138 -17.36 21.19 -15.96
C LEU A 138 -16.43 20.32 -15.11
N SER A 139 -16.89 19.11 -14.80
CA SER A 139 -16.09 18.07 -14.15
C SER A 139 -16.14 16.77 -14.95
N CYS A 140 -15.10 15.95 -14.81
CA CYS A 140 -15.07 14.62 -15.37
C CYS A 140 -15.95 13.70 -14.52
N ALA A 141 -17.00 13.15 -15.12
CA ALA A 141 -18.02 12.32 -14.47
C ALA A 141 -18.30 11.06 -15.31
N PRO A 142 -18.83 9.98 -14.72
CA PRO A 142 -19.25 8.81 -15.48
C PRO A 142 -20.45 9.10 -16.38
N VAL A 143 -20.40 8.58 -17.60
CA VAL A 143 -21.60 8.49 -18.45
C VAL A 143 -22.53 7.45 -17.83
N SER A 144 -23.73 7.84 -17.40
CA SER A 144 -24.63 6.96 -16.63
C SER A 144 -24.98 5.66 -17.36
N SER A 145 -25.14 5.69 -18.69
CA SER A 145 -25.43 4.49 -19.51
C SER A 145 -24.24 3.55 -19.68
N SER A 146 -23.04 3.96 -19.28
CA SER A 146 -21.81 3.16 -19.34
C SER A 146 -21.35 2.71 -17.96
N ILE A 147 -22.18 2.87 -16.93
CA ILE A 147 -21.93 2.30 -15.60
C ILE A 147 -22.34 0.83 -15.63
N TYR A 148 -21.44 -0.04 -15.20
CA TYR A 148 -21.66 -1.48 -15.11
C TYR A 148 -21.20 -1.99 -13.74
N HIS A 149 -21.43 -3.27 -13.47
CA HIS A 149 -21.05 -3.87 -12.20
C HIS A 149 -20.24 -5.14 -12.44
N GLU A 150 -19.26 -5.37 -11.58
CA GLU A 150 -18.47 -6.59 -11.55
C GLU A 150 -18.65 -7.30 -10.21
N ASP A 151 -18.78 -8.62 -10.27
CA ASP A 151 -18.90 -9.46 -9.09
C ASP A 151 -17.52 -10.02 -8.73
N ILE A 152 -17.10 -9.84 -7.48
CA ILE A 152 -15.78 -10.23 -6.98
C ILE A 152 -15.98 -11.13 -5.76
N GLU A 153 -15.27 -12.26 -5.74
CA GLU A 153 -15.26 -13.16 -4.59
C GLU A 153 -14.29 -12.62 -3.53
N VAL A 154 -14.74 -12.55 -2.28
CA VAL A 154 -13.95 -12.05 -1.15
C VAL A 154 -14.05 -13.00 0.03
N GLU A 155 -12.95 -13.12 0.77
CA GLU A 155 -12.86 -13.88 2.00
C GLU A 155 -13.19 -12.99 3.20
N VAL A 156 -14.16 -13.45 3.99
CA VAL A 156 -14.63 -12.80 5.22
C VAL A 156 -14.28 -13.68 6.40
N TRP A 157 -13.66 -13.07 7.41
CA TRP A 157 -13.40 -13.69 8.70
C TRP A 157 -14.52 -13.35 9.67
N SER A 158 -15.08 -14.37 10.32
CA SER A 158 -16.12 -14.22 11.34
C SER A 158 -15.55 -14.52 12.73
N LEU A 159 -15.59 -13.53 13.62
CA LEU A 159 -15.18 -13.66 15.02
C LEU A 159 -16.11 -14.59 15.81
N LEU A 160 -17.38 -14.69 15.44
CA LEU A 160 -18.37 -15.52 16.15
C LEU A 160 -18.14 -17.02 15.92
N THR A 161 -17.79 -17.39 14.69
CA THR A 161 -17.58 -18.80 14.31
C THR A 161 -16.11 -19.19 14.27
N ASN A 162 -15.20 -18.22 14.40
CA ASN A 162 -13.76 -18.41 14.28
C ASN A 162 -13.40 -19.10 12.94
N SER A 163 -14.08 -18.70 11.87
CA SER A 163 -13.97 -19.32 10.55
C SER A 163 -13.93 -18.28 9.43
N THR A 164 -13.33 -18.66 8.30
CA THR A 164 -13.39 -17.89 7.06
C THR A 164 -14.50 -18.42 6.16
N ARG A 165 -15.19 -17.51 5.46
CA ARG A 165 -16.14 -17.85 4.40
C ARG A 165 -15.89 -16.99 3.17
N ARG A 166 -16.25 -17.51 2.00
CA ARG A 166 -16.22 -16.74 0.75
C ARG A 166 -17.59 -16.18 0.45
N VAL A 167 -17.63 -14.94 0.01
CA VAL A 167 -18.86 -14.23 -0.38
C VAL A 167 -18.61 -13.48 -1.67
N TRP A 168 -19.66 -13.30 -2.46
CA TRP A 168 -19.59 -12.45 -3.63
C TRP A 168 -20.01 -11.04 -3.25
N ILE A 169 -19.27 -10.05 -3.75
CA ILE A 169 -19.67 -8.65 -3.68
C ILE A 169 -19.79 -8.10 -5.10
N ARG A 170 -20.79 -7.26 -5.31
CA ARG A 170 -21.04 -6.56 -6.56
C ARG A 170 -20.55 -5.12 -6.44
N ILE A 171 -19.71 -4.70 -7.37
CA ILE A 171 -19.01 -3.40 -7.30
C ILE A 171 -19.27 -2.61 -8.57
N GLU A 172 -19.64 -1.33 -8.41
CA GLU A 172 -19.82 -0.39 -9.51
C GLU A 172 -18.50 -0.08 -10.24
N GLN A 173 -18.57 -0.08 -11.57
CA GLN A 173 -17.48 0.24 -12.48
C GLN A 173 -17.95 1.28 -13.51
N HIS A 174 -17.07 2.22 -13.84
CA HIS A 174 -17.34 3.20 -14.89
C HIS A 174 -16.73 2.71 -16.21
N GLY A 175 -17.51 2.70 -17.30
CA GLY A 175 -17.02 2.32 -18.63
C GLY A 175 -16.57 3.48 -19.50
N ARG A 176 -17.16 4.67 -19.31
CA ARG A 176 -16.85 5.89 -20.08
C ARG A 176 -17.00 7.13 -19.20
N CYS A 177 -16.19 8.15 -19.48
CA CYS A 177 -16.28 9.44 -18.81
C CYS A 177 -16.66 10.55 -19.79
N SER A 178 -17.32 11.58 -19.26
CA SER A 178 -17.66 12.81 -19.98
C SER A 178 -17.52 14.04 -19.09
N CYS A 179 -17.40 15.21 -19.71
CA CYS A 179 -17.44 16.48 -19.00
C CYS A 179 -18.89 16.89 -18.77
N GLU A 180 -19.29 16.97 -17.50
CA GLU A 180 -20.64 17.35 -17.09
C GLU A 180 -20.61 18.60 -16.21
N ILE A 181 -21.70 19.36 -16.20
CA ILE A 181 -21.83 20.56 -15.37
C ILE A 181 -21.81 20.15 -13.91
N SER A 182 -20.93 20.76 -13.11
CA SER A 182 -20.78 20.42 -11.71
C SER A 182 -20.29 21.60 -10.89
N SER A 183 -20.94 21.85 -9.76
CA SER A 183 -20.52 22.84 -8.77
C SER A 183 -19.24 22.40 -8.05
N ALA A 184 -18.57 23.33 -7.34
CA ALA A 184 -17.37 23.00 -6.57
C ALA A 184 -17.61 21.95 -5.46
N SER A 185 -18.78 22.00 -4.81
CA SER A 185 -19.16 21.04 -3.77
C SER A 185 -19.48 19.66 -4.34
N GLU A 186 -20.15 19.59 -5.49
CA GLU A 186 -20.42 18.32 -6.18
C GLU A 186 -19.13 17.65 -6.66
N ARG A 187 -18.20 18.42 -7.23
CA ARG A 187 -16.87 17.94 -7.62
C ARG A 187 -16.14 17.25 -6.47
N LEU A 188 -16.07 17.93 -5.32
CA LEU A 188 -15.42 17.40 -4.13
C LEU A 188 -16.11 16.12 -3.61
N ARG A 189 -17.43 16.08 -3.64
CA ARG A 189 -18.21 14.89 -3.27
C ARG A 189 -17.92 13.72 -4.20
N GLU A 190 -17.88 13.94 -5.51
CA GLU A 190 -17.69 12.85 -6.47
C GLU A 190 -16.26 12.28 -6.43
N ASP A 191 -15.26 13.15 -6.26
CA ASP A 191 -13.86 12.76 -6.10
C ASP A 191 -13.62 11.90 -4.84
N THR A 192 -14.40 12.13 -3.78
CA THR A 192 -14.26 11.40 -2.51
C THR A 192 -15.24 10.24 -2.35
N ARG A 193 -16.23 10.13 -3.24
CA ARG A 193 -17.27 9.10 -3.16
C ARG A 193 -16.69 7.70 -3.43
N PRO A 194 -16.84 6.74 -2.52
CA PRO A 194 -16.47 5.35 -2.80
C PRO A 194 -17.42 4.73 -3.84
N PRO A 195 -16.99 3.69 -4.57
CA PRO A 195 -17.87 2.94 -5.47
C PRO A 195 -19.04 2.33 -4.69
N SER A 196 -20.20 2.19 -5.34
CA SER A 196 -21.34 1.47 -4.79
C SER A 196 -21.02 -0.02 -4.69
N ILE A 197 -21.29 -0.62 -3.53
CA ILE A 197 -20.99 -2.03 -3.24
C ILE A 197 -22.19 -2.70 -2.58
N GLN A 198 -22.47 -3.93 -3.02
CA GLN A 198 -23.54 -4.78 -2.49
C GLN A 198 -22.97 -6.17 -2.20
N ILE A 199 -23.34 -6.76 -1.06
CA ILE A 199 -23.02 -8.16 -0.73
C ILE A 199 -24.13 -9.03 -1.33
N LEU A 200 -23.76 -10.11 -2.03
CA LEU A 200 -24.69 -11.04 -2.69
C LEU A 200 -25.02 -12.25 -1.81
#